data_AF-A0A5N7CQZ9-F1
#
_entry.id   AF-A0A5N7CQZ9-F1
#
_cell.length_a   1.000
_cell.length_b   1.000
_cell.length_c   1.000
_cell.angle_alpha   90.00
_cell.angle_beta   90.00
_cell.angle_gamma   90.00
#
_symmetry.space_group_name_H-M   'P 1'
#
loop_
_entity.id
_entity.type
_entity.pdbx_description
1 polymer ?
#
loop_
_entity_poly.entity_id
_entity_poly.type
_entity_poly.pdbx_seq_one_letter_code
_entity_poly.pdbx_strand_id
1 'polypeptide(L)'
;MTTSIDPKKTATGQVHLPRITIKYCTQCKWMLRAAYFAQELLSTFSTDLGEVALIPATGGIFRITMYHSSGEEVQTQETVLWDRKTNGGFPEVKMLKSLVRNVVDPSRDLGHTDRALRAATSSNMSEAGEKECEDCR
;
A
#
# COMPACT_ATOMS: atom_id res chain seq x y z
N MET A 1 -11.85 -5.24 -18.90
CA MET A 1 -10.60 -5.46 -19.66
C MET A 1 -9.55 -5.99 -18.70
N THR A 2 -9.48 -7.31 -18.61
CA THR A 2 -8.52 -8.08 -17.83
C THR A 2 -7.13 -7.88 -18.45
N THR A 3 -6.14 -7.49 -17.65
CA THR A 3 -4.74 -7.46 -18.09
C THR A 3 -4.33 -8.90 -18.40
N SER A 4 -4.21 -9.23 -19.69
CA SER A 4 -3.62 -10.50 -20.14
C SER A 4 -2.17 -10.50 -19.69
N ILE A 5 -1.89 -11.24 -18.62
CA ILE A 5 -0.52 -11.54 -18.21
C ILE A 5 -0.04 -12.56 -19.23
N ASP A 6 0.79 -12.16 -20.19
CA ASP A 6 1.38 -13.08 -21.15
C ASP A 6 2.28 -14.08 -20.39
N PRO A 7 1.89 -15.36 -20.26
CA PRO A 7 2.67 -16.33 -19.47
C PRO A 7 4.06 -16.59 -20.05
N LYS A 8 4.29 -16.20 -21.32
CA LYS A 8 5.60 -16.29 -22.00
C LYS A 8 6.64 -15.27 -21.51
N LYS A 9 6.26 -14.28 -20.71
CA LYS A 9 7.17 -13.24 -20.19
C LYS A 9 7.45 -13.33 -18.69
N THR A 10 7.00 -14.40 -18.02
CA THR A 10 7.20 -14.58 -16.58
C THR A 10 8.12 -15.76 -16.34
N ALA A 11 9.19 -15.54 -15.58
CA ALA A 11 10.10 -16.59 -15.12
C ALA A 11 9.96 -16.76 -13.61
N THR A 12 10.11 -17.99 -13.13
CA THR A 12 10.22 -18.28 -11.69
C THR A 12 11.60 -17.82 -11.22
N GLY A 13 11.64 -16.98 -10.18
CA GLY A 13 12.86 -16.46 -9.59
C GLY A 13 12.79 -16.47 -8.07
N GLN A 14 13.96 -16.51 -7.42
CA GLN A 14 14.06 -16.28 -5.98
C GLN A 14 13.74 -14.81 -5.68
N VAL A 15 12.94 -14.57 -4.65
CA VAL A 15 12.56 -13.23 -4.18
C VAL A 15 12.77 -13.15 -2.68
N HIS A 16 13.09 -11.96 -2.20
CA HIS A 16 13.24 -11.72 -0.77
C HIS A 16 11.89 -11.25 -0.20
N LEU A 17 11.38 -11.97 0.79
CA LEU A 17 10.19 -11.57 1.54
C LEU A 17 10.58 -10.69 2.74
N PRO A 18 9.74 -9.73 3.15
CA PRO A 18 8.49 -9.31 2.53
C PRO A 18 8.71 -8.58 1.20
N ARG A 19 7.93 -8.95 0.18
CA ARG A 19 8.00 -8.39 -1.18
C ARG A 19 6.84 -7.44 -1.42
N ILE A 20 7.10 -6.19 -1.75
CA ILE A 20 6.07 -5.24 -2.16
C ILE A 20 6.09 -5.06 -3.67
N THR A 21 4.92 -4.99 -4.28
CA THR A 21 4.75 -4.71 -5.70
C THR A 21 3.86 -3.50 -5.89
N ILE A 22 4.29 -2.56 -6.72
CA ILE A 22 3.54 -1.36 -7.10
C ILE A 22 3.23 -1.46 -8.59
N LYS A 23 2.01 -1.88 -8.92
CA LYS A 23 1.53 -1.97 -10.30
C LYS A 23 0.94 -0.64 -10.71
N TYR A 24 1.49 -0.01 -11.75
CA TYR A 24 1.14 1.37 -12.13
C TYR A 24 0.86 1.53 -13.63
N CYS A 25 -0.08 2.40 -13.96
CA CYS A 25 -0.39 2.79 -15.33
C CYS A 25 0.73 3.64 -15.95
N THR A 26 1.37 3.14 -17.01
CA THR A 26 2.43 3.87 -17.75
C THR A 26 1.86 5.04 -18.55
N GLN A 27 0.72 4.84 -19.20
CA GLN A 27 0.04 5.87 -20.01
C GLN A 27 -0.46 7.05 -19.15
N CYS A 28 -0.68 6.82 -17.86
CA CYS A 28 -1.18 7.81 -16.92
C CYS A 28 -0.06 8.65 -16.28
N LYS A 29 1.21 8.41 -16.67
CA LYS A 29 2.41 9.07 -16.11
C LYS A 29 2.58 8.89 -14.60
N TRP A 30 2.14 7.76 -14.05
CA TRP A 30 2.22 7.49 -12.59
C TRP A 30 3.53 6.83 -12.14
N MET A 31 4.49 6.63 -13.05
CA MET A 31 5.81 6.05 -12.72
C MET A 31 6.52 6.81 -11.60
N LEU A 32 6.57 8.15 -11.68
CA LEU A 32 7.27 8.96 -10.67
C LEU A 32 6.63 8.82 -9.29
N ARG A 33 5.30 8.75 -9.25
CA ARG A 33 4.56 8.51 -8.00
C ARG A 33 4.81 7.11 -7.45
N ALA A 34 4.83 6.09 -8.30
CA ALA A 34 5.17 4.73 -7.90
C ALA A 34 6.61 4.63 -7.34
N ALA A 35 7.57 5.26 -8.02
CA ALA A 35 8.96 5.32 -7.59
C ALA A 35 9.12 6.07 -6.25
N TYR A 36 8.38 7.16 -6.06
CA TYR A 36 8.37 7.91 -4.79
C TYR A 36 7.90 7.02 -3.62
N PHE A 37 6.79 6.30 -3.77
CA PHE A 37 6.34 5.38 -2.71
C PHE A 37 7.35 4.26 -2.45
N ALA A 38 7.98 3.71 -3.49
CA ALA A 38 9.02 2.71 -3.31
C ALA A 38 10.21 3.26 -2.49
N GLN A 39 10.67 4.47 -2.78
CA GLN A 39 11.73 5.14 -2.02
C GLN A 39 11.32 5.36 -0.56
N GLU A 40 10.11 5.85 -0.32
CA GLU A 40 9.58 6.07 1.04
C GLU A 40 9.49 4.78 1.86
N LEU A 41 9.13 3.66 1.23
CA LEU A 41 9.05 2.36 1.89
C LEU A 41 10.45 1.82 2.19
N LEU A 42 11.34 1.81 1.21
CA LEU A 42 12.72 1.33 1.39
C LEU A 42 13.50 2.17 2.40
N SER A 43 13.31 3.49 2.42
CA SER A 43 13.97 4.36 3.40
C SER A 43 13.45 4.15 4.83
N THR A 44 12.17 3.79 4.98
CA THR A 44 11.55 3.60 6.30
C THR A 44 11.84 2.22 6.89
N PHE A 45 11.72 1.17 6.07
CA PHE A 45 11.83 -0.22 6.54
C PHE A 45 13.20 -0.85 6.28
N SER A 46 14.05 -0.23 5.46
CA SER A 46 15.42 -0.69 5.21
C SER A 46 15.49 -2.20 4.94
N THR A 47 16.14 -2.97 5.81
CA THR A 47 16.35 -4.42 5.69
C THR A 47 15.15 -5.28 6.10
N ASP A 48 14.10 -4.67 6.66
CA ASP A 48 12.88 -5.39 7.06
C ASP A 48 11.98 -5.68 5.85
N LEU A 49 12.23 -5.02 4.72
CA LEU A 49 11.67 -5.37 3.42
C LEU A 49 12.71 -6.12 2.60
N GLY A 50 12.28 -7.20 1.95
CA GLY A 50 13.16 -7.93 1.05
C GLY A 50 13.35 -7.18 -0.28
N GLU A 51 12.26 -6.75 -0.90
CA GLU A 51 12.31 -5.97 -2.14
C GLU A 51 11.03 -5.16 -2.40
N VAL A 52 11.17 -4.12 -3.24
CA VAL A 52 10.03 -3.38 -3.81
C VAL A 52 10.13 -3.41 -5.33
N ALA A 53 9.13 -3.99 -6.00
CA ALA A 53 9.07 -4.09 -7.45
C ALA A 53 8.08 -3.09 -8.06
N LEU A 54 8.54 -2.33 -9.05
CA LEU A 54 7.70 -1.46 -9.88
C LEU A 54 7.24 -2.24 -11.11
N ILE A 55 5.93 -2.43 -11.27
CA ILE A 55 5.35 -3.24 -12.34
C ILE A 55 4.58 -2.34 -13.32
N PRO A 56 5.10 -2.10 -14.53
CA PRO A 56 4.39 -1.35 -15.57
C PRO A 56 3.10 -2.06 -16.00
N ALA A 57 2.02 -1.30 -16.13
CA ALA A 57 0.73 -1.78 -16.60
C ALA A 57 -0.03 -0.68 -17.37
N THR A 58 -1.22 -1.01 -17.86
CA THR A 58 -2.13 -0.09 -18.55
C THR A 58 -3.51 -0.09 -17.87
N GLY A 59 -4.45 0.75 -18.36
CA GLY A 59 -5.84 0.71 -17.89
C GLY A 59 -6.10 1.42 -16.55
N GLY A 60 -5.33 2.48 -16.24
CA GLY A 60 -5.58 3.31 -15.05
C GLY A 60 -5.40 2.60 -13.71
N ILE A 61 -4.60 1.51 -13.70
CA ILE A 61 -4.29 0.75 -12.49
C ILE A 61 -3.24 1.44 -11.63
N PHE A 62 -3.48 1.47 -10.33
CA PHE A 62 -2.48 1.78 -9.32
C PHE A 62 -2.79 0.93 -8.10
N ARG A 63 -2.07 -0.20 -7.96
CA ARG A 63 -2.30 -1.20 -6.91
C ARG A 63 -0.99 -1.52 -6.22
N ILE A 64 -1.01 -1.50 -4.90
CA ILE A 64 0.10 -1.88 -4.03
C ILE A 64 -0.28 -3.18 -3.33
N THR A 65 0.49 -4.23 -3.61
CA THR A 65 0.31 -5.56 -3.04
C THR A 65 1.59 -5.98 -2.34
N MET A 66 1.45 -6.61 -1.18
CA MET A 66 2.54 -7.22 -0.46
C MET A 66 2.40 -8.74 -0.43
N TYR A 67 3.52 -9.42 -0.56
CA TYR A 67 3.67 -10.86 -0.39
C TYR A 67 4.56 -11.10 0.82
N HIS A 68 4.11 -11.92 1.74
CA HIS A 68 4.81 -12.24 3.00
C HIS A 68 4.55 -13.70 3.38
N SER A 69 5.24 -14.21 4.40
CA SER A 69 5.08 -15.60 4.87
C SER A 69 4.68 -15.58 6.34
N SER A 70 3.67 -16.36 6.71
CA SER A 70 3.23 -16.50 8.10
C SER A 70 3.75 -17.81 8.70
N GLY A 71 4.75 -17.75 9.58
CA GLY A 71 5.26 -18.90 10.34
C GLY A 71 6.45 -19.62 9.71
N GLU A 72 6.80 -20.79 10.27
CA GLU A 72 7.93 -21.63 9.83
C GLU A 72 7.64 -22.36 8.50
N GLU A 73 6.37 -22.50 8.12
CA GLU A 73 5.97 -23.05 6.83
C GLU A 73 5.96 -21.98 5.73
N VAL A 74 6.51 -22.32 4.57
CA VAL A 74 6.65 -21.43 3.40
C VAL A 74 5.30 -21.30 2.68
N GLN A 75 4.31 -20.71 3.35
CA GLN A 75 3.04 -20.36 2.74
C GLN A 75 2.99 -18.86 2.50
N THR A 76 3.23 -18.48 1.24
CA THR A 76 3.18 -17.09 0.81
C THR A 76 1.75 -16.56 0.83
N GLN A 77 1.52 -15.54 1.65
CA GLN A 77 0.26 -14.80 1.72
C GLN A 77 0.33 -13.54 0.87
N GLU A 78 -0.73 -13.25 0.12
CA GLU A 78 -0.91 -11.99 -0.60
C GLU A 78 -1.81 -11.05 0.23
N THR A 79 -1.38 -9.79 0.40
CA THR A 79 -2.17 -8.74 1.04
C THR A 79 -2.20 -7.51 0.15
N VAL A 80 -3.39 -7.07 -0.24
CA VAL A 80 -3.57 -5.81 -0.98
C VAL A 80 -3.54 -4.67 0.03
N LEU A 81 -2.50 -3.84 -0.05
CA LEU A 81 -2.34 -2.69 0.82
C LEU A 81 -3.16 -1.49 0.30
N TRP A 82 -3.22 -1.32 -1.02
CA TRP A 82 -3.98 -0.24 -1.62
C TRP A 82 -4.38 -0.57 -3.06
N ASP A 83 -5.60 -0.22 -3.45
CA ASP A 83 -6.03 -0.20 -4.86
C ASP A 83 -6.79 1.09 -5.14
N ARG A 84 -6.31 1.85 -6.12
CA ARG A 84 -6.91 3.13 -6.54
C ARG A 84 -8.40 3.02 -6.84
N LYS A 85 -8.86 1.90 -7.41
CA LYS A 85 -10.27 1.74 -7.79
C LYS A 85 -11.17 1.58 -6.58
N THR A 86 -10.72 0.84 -5.56
CA THR A 86 -11.51 0.55 -4.36
C THR A 86 -11.35 1.61 -3.28
N ASN A 87 -10.15 2.18 -3.15
CA ASN A 87 -9.82 3.16 -2.11
C ASN A 87 -9.96 4.62 -2.56
N GLY A 88 -10.35 4.87 -3.82
CA GLY A 88 -10.69 6.23 -4.28
C GLY A 88 -9.50 7.18 -4.40
N GLY A 89 -8.44 6.78 -5.11
CA GLY A 89 -7.29 7.64 -5.37
C GLY A 89 -5.94 7.03 -4.98
N PHE A 90 -5.01 7.87 -4.54
CA PHE A 90 -3.66 7.45 -4.15
C PHE A 90 -3.52 7.49 -2.63
N PRO A 91 -2.76 6.56 -2.04
CA PRO A 91 -2.58 6.55 -0.60
C PRO A 91 -1.76 7.77 -0.17
N GLU A 92 -2.01 8.26 1.03
CA GLU A 92 -1.01 9.09 1.70
C GLU A 92 0.17 8.22 2.15
N VAL A 93 1.38 8.79 2.10
CA VAL A 93 2.61 8.09 2.46
C VAL A 93 2.56 7.56 3.89
N LYS A 94 2.02 8.36 4.83
CA LYS A 94 1.88 7.99 6.24
C LYS A 94 0.96 6.77 6.40
N MET A 95 -0.18 6.78 5.71
CA MET A 95 -1.13 5.67 5.71
C MET A 95 -0.49 4.40 5.13
N LEU A 96 0.21 4.53 3.99
CA LEU A 96 0.87 3.40 3.36
C LEU A 96 1.94 2.76 4.27
N LYS A 97 2.77 3.57 4.93
CA LYS A 97 3.76 3.09 5.91
C LYS A 97 3.09 2.34 7.06
N SER A 98 2.00 2.87 7.60
CA SER A 98 1.25 2.19 8.67
C SER A 98 0.68 0.84 8.23
N LEU A 99 0.10 0.77 7.03
CA LEU A 99 -0.42 -0.47 6.46
C LEU A 99 0.67 -1.54 6.28
N VAL A 100 1.86 -1.15 5.81
CA VAL A 100 3.00 -2.06 5.67
C VAL A 100 3.46 -2.55 7.04
N ARG A 101 3.63 -1.64 8.00
CA ARG A 101 4.06 -1.98 9.37
C ARG A 101 3.09 -2.96 10.02
N ASN A 102 1.78 -2.76 9.88
CA ASN A 102 0.77 -3.62 10.51
C ASN A 102 0.87 -5.09 10.08
N VAL A 103 1.52 -5.37 8.94
CA VAL A 103 1.69 -6.74 8.45
C VAL A 103 3.12 -7.24 8.67
N VAL A 104 4.15 -6.39 8.52
CA VAL A 104 5.56 -6.79 8.69
C VAL A 104 5.95 -6.90 10.17
N ASP A 105 5.56 -5.93 10.99
CA ASP A 105 5.84 -5.89 12.42
C ASP A 105 4.76 -5.09 13.15
N PRO A 106 3.67 -5.75 13.60
CA PRO A 106 2.58 -5.09 14.32
C PRO A 106 3.02 -4.43 15.63
N SER A 107 4.16 -4.84 16.20
CA SER A 107 4.66 -4.37 17.49
C SER A 107 5.53 -3.11 17.41
N ARG A 108 5.96 -2.73 16.19
CA ARG A 108 6.84 -1.58 15.98
C ARG A 108 6.09 -0.26 16.00
N ASP A 109 6.61 0.69 16.79
CA ASP A 109 6.17 2.08 16.76
C ASP A 109 6.84 2.84 15.60
N LEU A 110 6.04 3.42 14.69
CA LEU A 110 6.51 4.31 13.62
C LEU A 110 6.68 5.77 14.09
N GLY A 111 6.58 6.02 15.39
CA GLY A 111 6.83 7.32 16.00
C GLY A 111 5.83 8.39 15.55
N HIS A 112 6.30 9.38 14.79
CA HIS A 112 5.48 10.52 14.35
C HIS A 112 4.36 10.12 13.36
N THR A 113 4.52 9.02 12.63
CA THR A 113 3.50 8.54 11.67
C THR A 113 2.25 8.06 12.40
N ASP A 114 2.43 7.30 13.48
CA ASP A 114 1.32 6.77 14.29
C ASP A 114 0.61 7.87 15.06
N ARG A 115 1.37 8.80 15.63
CA ARG A 115 0.79 9.98 16.32
C ARG A 115 0.00 10.85 15.35
N ALA A 116 0.50 11.06 14.13
CA ALA A 116 -0.22 11.82 13.11
C ALA A 116 -1.49 11.13 12.63
N LEU A 117 -1.47 9.80 12.47
CA LEU A 117 -2.67 9.04 12.10
C LEU A 117 -3.71 9.05 13.22
N ARG A 118 -3.32 8.85 14.49
CA ARG A 118 -4.24 8.98 15.64
C ARG A 118 -4.84 10.38 15.76
N ALA A 119 -4.04 11.42 15.52
CA ALA A 119 -4.52 12.80 15.51
C ALA A 119 -5.51 13.05 14.36
N ALA A 120 -5.22 12.55 13.15
CA ALA A 120 -6.11 12.67 12.00
C ALA A 120 -7.44 11.88 12.16
N THR A 121 -7.39 10.70 12.79
CA THR A 121 -8.61 9.97 13.16
C THR A 121 -9.43 10.76 14.19
N SER A 122 -8.78 11.41 15.15
CA SER A 122 -9.46 12.19 16.19
C SER A 122 -10.12 13.46 15.63
N SER A 123 -9.49 14.13 14.65
CA SER A 123 -10.08 15.30 13.98
C SER A 123 -11.23 14.95 13.04
N ASN A 124 -11.14 13.81 12.33
CA ASN A 124 -12.24 13.34 11.48
C ASN A 124 -13.47 12.91 12.31
N MET A 125 -13.26 12.45 13.56
CA MET A 125 -14.37 12.08 14.46
C MET A 125 -15.08 13.32 15.04
N SER A 126 -14.39 14.45 15.18
CA SER A 126 -15.01 15.72 15.59
C SER A 126 -15.83 16.40 14.48
N GLU A 127 -15.44 16.27 13.20
CA GLU A 127 -16.21 16.85 12.08
C GLU A 127 -17.44 16.01 11.68
N ALA A 128 -17.45 14.70 11.97
CA ALA A 128 -18.60 13.83 11.69
C ALA A 128 -19.76 13.99 12.69
N GLY A 129 -19.53 14.65 13.84
CA GLY A 129 -20.52 14.80 14.92
C GLY A 129 -21.41 16.04 14.84
N GLU A 130 -21.26 16.93 13.85
CA GLU A 130 -21.95 18.23 13.80
C GLU A 130 -22.92 18.38 12.61
N LYS A 131 -23.34 17.26 11.99
CA LYS A 131 -24.40 17.27 10.95
C LYS A 131 -25.50 16.26 11.22
N GLU A 132 -26.09 16.32 12.40
CA GLU A 132 -27.42 15.72 12.63
C GLU A 132 -28.25 16.66 13.52
N CYS A 133 -29.47 16.95 13.06
CA CYS A 133 -30.53 17.79 13.66
C CYS A 133 -30.44 19.32 13.51
N GLU A 134 -31.06 19.84 12.43
CA GLU A 134 -31.96 21.00 12.53
C GLU A 134 -33.12 20.76 11.53
N ASP A 135 -34.01 19.82 11.84
CA ASP A 135 -35.29 19.97 12.56
C ASP A 135 -36.47 20.22 11.60
N CYS A 136 -37.46 19.35 11.74
CA CYS A 136 -38.73 19.37 11.07
C CYS A 136 -39.56 20.56 11.57
N ARG A 137 -39.92 21.48 10.68
CA ARG A 137 -41.22 22.17 10.79
C ARG A 137 -41.79 22.58 9.45
#